data_AF-A0A0N4W639-F1
#
_entry.id   AF-A0A0N4W639-F1
#
_cell.length_a   1.000
_cell.length_b   1.000
_cell.length_c   1.000
_cell.angle_alpha   90.00
_cell.angle_beta   90.00
_cell.angle_gamma   90.00
#
_symmetry.space_group_name_H-M   'P 1'
#
loop_
_entity.id
_entity.type
_entity.pdbx_description
1 polymer ?
#
loop_
_entity_poly.entity_id
_entity_poly.type
_entity_poly.pdbx_seq_one_letter_code
_entity_poly.pdbx_strand_id
1 'polypeptide(L)'
;MNDTAPIVRSRHEHFLNKYAELMKRKGLLPEIFLVHQTPSSQYVDEDGDVAHEFYAEHQSQDGQMRRLQRVVNNLRPKGYERYAIPRLSPDVPVVMWEMEKQ
;
A
#
# COMPACT_ATOMS: atom_id res chain seq x y z
N MET A 1 12.58 -34.61 -4.33
CA MET A 1 11.98 -33.40 -3.74
C MET A 1 12.29 -32.21 -4.65
N ASN A 2 11.25 -31.75 -5.36
CA ASN A 2 11.03 -30.46 -6.06
C ASN A 2 12.00 -29.95 -7.17
N ASP A 3 11.78 -30.43 -8.41
CA ASP A 3 12.27 -29.85 -9.68
C ASP A 3 11.22 -28.92 -10.34
N THR A 4 10.86 -27.81 -9.68
CA THR A 4 9.80 -26.89 -10.17
C THR A 4 10.33 -25.54 -10.68
N ALA A 5 11.61 -25.24 -10.45
CA ALA A 5 12.21 -23.93 -10.72
C ALA A 5 12.35 -23.51 -12.22
N PRO A 6 12.74 -24.39 -13.17
CA PRO A 6 13.02 -23.94 -14.54
C PRO A 6 11.76 -23.60 -15.34
N ILE A 7 10.65 -24.27 -15.07
CA ILE A 7 9.36 -24.08 -15.78
C ILE A 7 8.72 -22.74 -15.39
N VAL A 8 8.83 -22.33 -14.11
CA VAL A 8 8.26 -21.08 -13.61
C VAL A 8 8.97 -19.86 -14.20
N ARG A 9 10.30 -19.90 -14.36
CA ARG A 9 11.07 -18.82 -14.99
C ARG A 9 10.68 -18.62 -16.45
N SER A 10 10.54 -19.70 -17.22
CA SER A 10 10.14 -19.64 -18.63
C SER A 10 8.75 -19.02 -18.82
N ARG A 11 7.77 -19.33 -17.95
CA ARG A 11 6.44 -18.73 -18.00
C ARG A 11 6.45 -17.23 -17.67
N HIS A 12 7.26 -16.84 -16.69
CA HIS A 12 7.38 -15.43 -16.27
C HIS A 12 8.00 -14.56 -17.39
N GLU A 13 9.07 -15.02 -18.03
CA GLU A 13 9.69 -14.31 -19.15
C GLU A 13 8.74 -14.19 -20.34
N HIS A 14 8.04 -15.27 -20.68
CA HIS A 14 7.04 -15.23 -21.76
C HIS A 14 5.94 -14.22 -21.48
N PHE A 15 5.45 -14.18 -20.23
CA PHE A 15 4.46 -13.20 -19.78
C PHE A 15 4.98 -11.76 -19.96
N LEU A 16 6.19 -11.45 -19.45
CA LEU A 16 6.78 -10.12 -19.57
C LEU A 16 6.98 -9.71 -21.04
N ASN A 17 7.49 -10.61 -21.88
CA ASN A 17 7.71 -10.35 -23.30
C ASN A 17 6.40 -10.06 -24.05
N LYS A 18 5.32 -10.79 -23.74
CA LYS A 18 4.00 -10.54 -24.33
C LYS A 18 3.51 -9.11 -24.05
N TYR A 19 3.67 -8.64 -22.81
CA TYR A 19 3.25 -7.29 -22.45
C TYR A 19 4.21 -6.20 -22.91
N ALA A 20 5.51 -6.48 -22.98
CA ALA A 20 6.47 -5.57 -23.60
C ALA A 20 6.10 -5.31 -25.07
N GLU A 21 5.72 -6.36 -25.80
CA GLU A 21 5.26 -6.22 -27.18
C GLU A 21 3.95 -5.42 -27.28
N LEU A 22 3.01 -5.63 -26.35
CA LEU A 22 1.78 -4.84 -26.28
C LEU A 22 2.06 -3.35 -26.04
N MET A 23 2.96 -3.03 -25.12
CA MET A 23 3.40 -1.66 -24.83
C MET A 23 4.05 -1.01 -26.05
N LYS A 24 4.93 -1.73 -26.76
CA LYS A 24 5.56 -1.23 -28.00
C LYS A 24 4.55 -0.93 -29.11
N ARG A 25 3.52 -1.76 -29.26
CA ARG A 25 2.53 -1.63 -30.35
C ARG A 25 1.47 -0.57 -30.08
N LYS A 26 1.00 -0.47 -28.83
CA LYS A 26 -0.15 0.36 -28.47
C LYS A 26 0.20 1.61 -27.66
N GLY A 27 1.41 1.70 -27.12
CA GLY A 27 1.80 2.77 -26.18
C GLY A 27 1.03 2.74 -24.86
N LEU A 28 0.36 1.63 -24.53
CA LEU A 28 -0.49 1.51 -23.34
C LEU A 28 0.16 0.61 -22.30
N LEU A 29 0.28 1.10 -21.06
CA LEU A 29 0.69 0.32 -19.90
C LEU A 29 -0.47 -0.59 -19.44
N PRO A 30 -0.28 -1.92 -19.40
CA PRO A 30 -1.32 -2.85 -18.95
C PRO A 30 -1.64 -2.69 -17.46
N GLU A 31 -2.93 -2.80 -17.12
CA GLU A 31 -3.45 -2.70 -15.73
C GLU A 31 -2.79 -3.67 -14.75
N ILE A 32 -2.33 -4.83 -15.21
CA ILE A 32 -1.70 -5.82 -14.34
C ILE A 32 -0.38 -5.33 -13.70
N PHE A 33 0.22 -4.25 -14.22
CA PHE A 33 1.39 -3.61 -13.62
C PHE A 33 1.05 -2.45 -12.68
N LEU A 34 -0.24 -2.09 -12.57
CA LEU A 34 -0.69 -0.95 -11.80
C LEU A 34 -1.20 -1.37 -10.42
N VAL A 35 -0.64 -0.73 -9.39
CA VAL A 35 -1.04 -0.85 -8.00
C VAL A 35 -2.06 0.22 -7.69
N HIS A 36 -3.23 -0.21 -7.22
CA HIS A 36 -4.38 0.67 -6.96
C HIS A 36 -4.61 0.95 -5.48
N GLN A 37 -4.04 0.12 -4.61
CA GLN A 37 -4.22 0.23 -3.18
C GLN A 37 -3.02 -0.37 -2.44
N THR A 38 -2.82 0.07 -1.21
CA THR A 38 -1.77 -0.43 -0.32
C THR A 38 -2.35 -0.68 1.09
N PRO A 39 -1.79 -1.60 1.87
CA PRO A 39 -2.10 -1.68 3.30
C PRO A 39 -1.81 -0.32 3.96
N SER A 40 -2.77 0.17 4.75
CA SER A 40 -2.59 1.38 5.55
C SER A 40 -1.87 1.05 6.84
N SER A 41 -0.98 1.95 7.29
CA SER A 41 -0.36 1.94 8.62
C SER A 41 -1.25 2.58 9.70
N GLN A 42 -2.46 3.01 9.34
CA GLN A 42 -3.39 3.65 10.26
C GLN A 42 -4.32 2.65 10.95
N TYR A 43 -4.80 3.07 12.12
CA TYR A 43 -5.77 2.38 12.94
C TYR A 43 -6.99 3.27 13.17
N VAL A 44 -8.10 2.61 13.52
CA VAL A 44 -9.38 3.21 13.88
C VAL A 44 -9.67 2.86 15.34
N ASP A 45 -9.95 3.85 16.17
CA ASP A 45 -10.32 3.61 17.56
C ASP A 45 -11.82 3.30 17.75
N GLU A 46 -12.29 3.34 19.00
CA GLU A 46 -13.68 3.05 19.38
C GLU A 46 -14.65 4.15 18.93
N ASP A 47 -14.18 5.40 18.86
CA ASP A 47 -14.97 6.58 18.45
C ASP A 47 -14.97 6.77 16.93
N GLY A 48 -14.11 6.05 16.21
CA GLY A 48 -14.01 6.08 14.75
C GLY A 48 -12.93 7.03 14.24
N ASP A 49 -12.10 7.58 15.13
CA ASP A 49 -10.98 8.43 14.75
C ASP A 49 -9.90 7.58 14.07
N VAL A 50 -9.20 8.19 13.10
CA VAL A 50 -8.20 7.51 12.27
C VAL A 50 -6.83 8.15 12.47
N ALA A 51 -5.87 7.37 12.96
CA ALA A 51 -4.50 7.84 13.18
C ALA A 51 -3.48 6.71 13.02
N HIS A 52 -2.20 7.08 12.88
CA HIS A 52 -1.11 6.10 12.93
C HIS A 52 -0.86 5.61 14.36
N GLU A 53 -1.05 6.50 15.33
CA GLU A 53 -0.81 6.25 16.75
C GLU A 53 -1.84 7.04 17.57
N PHE A 54 -2.31 6.43 18.65
CA PHE A 54 -3.27 7.02 19.57
C PHE A 54 -2.61 7.21 20.93
N TYR A 55 -2.94 8.29 21.62
CA TYR A 55 -2.40 8.61 22.94
C TYR A 55 -3.52 9.07 23.86
N ALA A 56 -3.52 8.59 25.10
CA ALA A 56 -4.48 8.97 26.13
C ALA A 56 -3.76 9.51 27.36
N GLU A 57 -4.38 10.47 28.05
CA GLU A 57 -3.89 10.95 29.34
C GLU A 57 -4.10 9.87 30.41
N HIS A 58 -3.01 9.46 31.06
CA HIS A 58 -3.06 8.69 32.28
C HIS A 58 -2.68 9.57 33.47
N GLN A 59 -3.52 9.52 34.51
CA GLN A 59 -3.17 10.11 35.81
C GLN A 59 -2.15 9.18 36.49
N SER A 60 -1.04 9.75 36.95
CA SER A 60 -0.17 9.04 37.88
C SER A 60 -0.93 8.80 39.20
N GLN A 61 -0.78 7.63 39.81
CA GLN A 61 -1.40 7.30 41.10
C GLN A 61 -1.04 8.32 42.20
N ASP A 62 0.13 8.96 42.08
CA ASP A 62 0.63 9.93 43.06
C ASP A 62 0.12 11.36 42.81
N GLY A 63 -0.75 11.59 41.82
CA GLY A 63 -1.40 12.89 41.56
C GLY A 63 -0.50 14.00 40.99
N GLN A 64 0.80 13.75 40.84
CA GLN A 64 1.80 14.79 40.53
C GLN A 64 1.93 15.14 39.04
N MET A 65 1.57 14.25 38.10
CA MET A 65 1.66 14.56 36.66
C MET A 65 0.78 13.65 35.81
N ARG A 66 0.04 14.26 34.87
CA ARG A 66 -0.61 13.55 33.77
C ARG A 66 0.44 13.26 32.69
N ARG A 67 0.45 12.03 32.17
CA ARG A 67 1.33 11.64 31.07
C ARG A 67 0.49 11.09 29.93
N LEU A 68 0.83 11.49 28.71
CA LEU A 68 0.31 10.83 27.52
C LEU A 68 0.97 9.46 27.40
N GLN A 69 0.15 8.42 27.31
CA GLN A 69 0.59 7.06 27.07
C GLN A 69 0.01 6.58 25.74
N ARG A 70 0.82 5.85 24.98
CA ARG A 70 0.39 5.27 23.71
C ARG A 70 -0.68 4.22 23.97
N VAL A 71 -1.82 4.37 23.31
CA VAL A 71 -2.89 3.39 23.29
C VAL A 71 -2.60 2.37 22.20
N VAL A 72 -2.70 1.08 22.56
CA VAL A 72 -2.50 -0.05 21.64
C VAL A 72 -3.66 -1.05 21.69
N ASN A 73 -4.56 -0.91 22.66
CA ASN A 73 -5.71 -1.78 22.86
C ASN A 73 -6.91 -1.24 22.10
N ASN A 74 -7.82 -2.15 21.69
CA ASN A 74 -9.10 -1.84 21.03
C ASN A 74 -8.98 -1.01 19.74
N LEU A 75 -7.79 -0.94 19.14
CA LEU A 75 -7.56 -0.34 17.85
C LEU A 75 -7.81 -1.36 16.74
N ARG A 76 -8.57 -0.97 15.71
CA ARG A 76 -8.82 -1.80 14.53
C ARG A 76 -7.94 -1.30 13.37
N PRO A 77 -7.27 -2.17 12.62
CA PRO A 77 -6.52 -1.71 11.43
C PRO A 77 -7.49 -1.09 10.42
N LYS A 78 -7.11 0.04 9.81
CA LYS A 78 -7.92 0.71 8.76
C LYS A 78 -8.11 -0.18 7.52
N GLY A 79 -7.18 -1.10 7.28
CA GLY A 79 -7.20 -2.01 6.14
C GLY A 79 -6.40 -1.45 4.96
N TYR A 80 -7.02 -1.34 3.79
CA TYR A 80 -6.37 -0.85 2.57
C TYR A 80 -6.77 0.59 2.24
N GLU A 81 -5.82 1.35 1.73
CA GLU A 81 -6.04 2.69 1.20
C GLU A 81 -5.87 2.71 -0.31
N ARG A 82 -6.86 3.28 -1.01
CA ARG A 82 -6.83 3.42 -2.47
C ARG A 82 -6.00 4.64 -2.86
N TYR A 83 -5.19 4.48 -3.90
CA TYR A 83 -4.50 5.60 -4.52
C TYR A 83 -5.45 6.37 -5.43
N ALA A 84 -5.35 7.70 -5.41
CA ALA A 84 -6.08 8.55 -6.35
C ALA A 84 -5.62 8.33 -7.80
N ILE A 85 -4.33 8.04 -7.98
CA ILE A 85 -3.73 7.68 -9.27
C ILE A 85 -2.98 6.34 -9.06
N PRO A 86 -3.20 5.32 -9.90
CA PRO A 86 -2.49 4.05 -9.79
C PRO A 86 -0.97 4.22 -9.90
N ARG A 87 -0.22 3.40 -9.17
CA ARG A 87 1.24 3.48 -9.07
C ARG A 87 1.90 2.24 -9.69
N LEU A 88 3.16 2.35 -10.10
CA LEU A 88 3.95 1.17 -10.49
C LEU A 88 4.41 0.35 -9.28
N SER A 89 4.60 1.01 -8.14
CA SER A 89 5.03 0.40 -6.88
C SER A 89 4.43 1.19 -5.71
N PRO A 90 4.09 0.55 -4.58
CA PRO A 90 3.66 1.26 -3.37
C PRO A 90 4.73 2.21 -2.84
N ASP A 91 6.00 1.79 -2.90
CA ASP A 91 7.16 2.44 -2.26
C ASP A 91 7.77 3.56 -3.10
N VAL A 92 7.41 3.64 -4.38
CA VAL A 92 7.94 4.63 -5.30
C VAL A 92 6.85 5.64 -5.60
N PRO A 93 6.96 6.92 -5.18
CA PRO A 93 5.97 7.95 -5.45
C PRO A 93 6.08 8.48 -6.89
N VAL A 94 6.40 7.62 -7.85
CA VAL A 94 6.49 7.99 -9.26
C VAL A 94 5.14 7.76 -9.91
N VAL A 95 4.51 8.87 -10.28
CA VAL A 95 3.37 8.89 -11.19
C VAL A 95 3.93 9.06 -12.60
N MET A 96 3.77 8.07 -13.47
CA MET A 96 4.00 8.29 -14.90
C MET A 96 2.79 9.03 -15.44
N TRP A 97 2.94 10.34 -15.67
CA TRP A 97 1.89 11.18 -16.23
C TRP A 97 2.41 11.92 -17.44
N GLU A 98 1.84 11.63 -18.61
CA GLU A 98 1.80 12.57 -19.74
C GLU A 98 0.35 12.61 -20.23
N MET A 99 -0.24 13.81 -20.18
CA MET A 99 -1.54 14.08 -20.76
C MET A 99 -1.38 15.32 -21.63
N GLU A 100 -1.22 15.13 -22.94
CA GLU A 100 -1.55 16.20 -23.89
C GLU A 100 -3.09 16.25 -23.99
N LYS A 101 -3.68 17.32 -23.46
CA LYS A 101 -5.06 17.68 -23.79
C LYS A 101 -5.07 18.27 -25.20
N GLN A 102 -5.82 17.66 -26.12
CA GLN A 102 -6.33 18.33 -27.32
C GLN A 102 -7.61 19.09 -26.98
#